data_AF-A0A3N9N4G7-F1
#
_entry.id   AF-A0A3N9N4G7-F1
#
_cell.length_a   1.000
_cell.length_b   1.000
_cell.length_c   1.000
_cell.angle_alpha   90.00
_cell.angle_beta   90.00
_cell.angle_gamma   90.00
#
_symmetry.space_group_name_H-M   'P 1'
#
loop_
_entity.id
_entity.type
_entity.pdbx_description
1 polymer ?
#
loop_
_entity_poly.entity_id
_entity_poly.type
_entity_poly.pdbx_seq_one_letter_code
_entity_poly.pdbx_strand_id
1 'polypeptide(L)' 'FVRQADDPFLFIDCVDQIKVANGMKKTLDLIADFNTLSFETNAIILVSINPGLFNKQQLADIEKEMIRAGYP' A
#
# COMPACT_ATOMS: atom_id res chain seq x y z
N PHE A 1 -17.56 0.41 3.81
CA PHE A 1 -17.00 0.34 5.16
C PHE A 1 -16.08 1.53 5.42
N VAL A 2 -14.90 1.60 4.82
CA VAL A 2 -13.95 2.74 5.00
C VAL A 2 -14.58 4.10 4.71
N ARG A 3 -15.33 4.24 3.60
CA ARG A 3 -16.02 5.49 3.23
C ARG A 3 -17.19 5.92 4.14
N GLN A 4 -17.49 5.15 5.19
CA GLN A 4 -18.63 5.39 6.09
C GLN A 4 -18.18 5.63 7.54
N ALA A 5 -16.88 5.54 7.82
CA ALA A 5 -16.30 5.75 9.13
C ALA A 5 -15.52 7.07 9.14
N ASP A 6 -15.58 7.80 10.25
CA ASP A 6 -14.75 8.98 10.47
C ASP A 6 -13.31 8.53 10.81
N ASP A 7 -12.33 9.06 10.08
CA ASP A 7 -10.89 8.79 10.22
C ASP A 7 -10.52 7.29 10.37
N PRO A 8 -10.81 6.45 9.37
CA PRO A 8 -10.67 5.01 9.48
C PRO A 8 -9.20 4.57 9.50
N PHE A 9 -8.92 3.56 10.33
CA PHE A 9 -7.63 2.85 10.33
C PHE A 9 -7.76 1.52 9.59
N LEU A 10 -6.87 1.28 8.62
CA LEU A 10 -6.81 0.05 7.84
C LEU A 10 -5.46 -0.64 8.02
N PHE A 11 -5.49 -1.90 8.44
CA PHE A 11 -4.32 -2.76 8.46
C PHE A 11 -4.42 -3.77 7.32
N ILE A 12 -3.42 -3.75 6.44
CA ILE A 12 -3.36 -4.61 5.26
C ILE A 12 -2.17 -5.53 5.44
N ASP A 13 -2.47 -6.79 5.73
CA ASP A 13 -1.47 -7.82 5.93
C ASP A 13 -1.16 -8.59 4.63
N CYS A 14 0.00 -9.21 4.57
CA CYS A 14 0.39 -10.18 3.52
C CYS A 14 0.45 -9.61 2.08
N VAL A 15 0.81 -8.33 1.90
CA VAL A 15 1.01 -7.76 0.55
C VAL A 15 2.11 -8.48 -0.23
N ASP A 16 3.07 -9.09 0.48
CA ASP A 16 4.08 -9.96 -0.10
C ASP A 16 3.48 -11.22 -0.78
N GLN A 17 2.37 -11.77 -0.29
CA GLN A 17 1.71 -12.91 -0.93
C GLN A 17 1.11 -12.52 -2.29
N ILE A 18 0.62 -11.29 -2.41
CA ILE A 18 0.09 -10.74 -3.67
C ILE A 18 1.23 -10.63 -4.69
N LYS A 19 2.42 -10.21 -4.25
CA LYS A 19 3.61 -10.18 -5.11
C LYS A 19 4.03 -11.59 -5.57
N VAL A 20 3.94 -12.58 -4.70
CA VAL A 20 4.26 -13.98 -5.03
C VAL A 20 3.25 -14.56 -6.02
N ALA A 21 1.95 -14.32 -5.82
CA ALA A 21 0.89 -14.88 -6.65
C ALA A 21 0.73 -14.14 -7.99
N ASN A 22 0.82 -12.81 -7.98
CA ASN A 22 0.37 -11.95 -9.07
C ASN A 22 1.50 -11.06 -9.66
N GLY A 23 2.69 -11.10 -9.07
CA GLY A 23 3.85 -10.34 -9.52
C GLY A 23 3.85 -8.87 -9.09
N MET A 24 5.01 -8.23 -9.28
CA MET A 24 5.30 -6.89 -8.75
C MET A 24 4.35 -5.80 -9.27
N LYS A 25 3.99 -5.85 -10.56
CA LYS A 25 3.11 -4.82 -11.16
C LYS A 25 1.76 -4.75 -10.44
N LYS A 26 1.14 -5.91 -10.20
CA LYS A 26 -0.16 -5.99 -9.51
C LYS A 26 -0.07 -5.55 -8.06
N THR A 27 1.07 -5.80 -7.40
CA THR A 27 1.34 -5.27 -6.07
C THR A 27 1.39 -3.75 -6.05
N LEU A 28 2.08 -3.13 -7.01
CA LEU A 28 2.16 -1.67 -7.12
C LEU A 28 0.82 -1.03 -7.47
N ASP A 29 0.07 -1.62 -8.42
CA ASP A 29 -1.28 -1.17 -8.77
C ASP A 29 -2.17 -1.15 -7.51
N LEU A 30 -2.11 -2.21 -6.69
CA LEU A 30 -2.87 -2.29 -5.45
C LEU A 30 -2.45 -1.26 -4.40
N ILE A 31 -1.14 -1.01 -4.26
CA ILE A 31 -0.63 0.01 -3.34
C ILE A 31 -1.11 1.40 -3.77
N ALA A 32 -1.11 1.69 -5.08
CA ALA A 32 -1.64 2.94 -5.62
C ALA A 32 -3.15 3.09 -5.36
N ASP A 33 -3.92 2.01 -5.46
CA ASP A 33 -5.34 1.99 -5.13
C ASP A 33 -5.58 2.29 -3.63
N PHE A 34 -4.79 1.69 -2.74
CA PHE A 34 -4.84 2.00 -1.31
C PHE A 34 -4.46 3.45 -1.03
N ASN A 35 -3.48 3.98 -1.74
CA ASN A 35 -3.08 5.37 -1.57
C ASN A 35 -4.15 6.36 -2.04
N THR A 36 -4.87 6.01 -3.10
CA THR A 36 -6.06 6.77 -3.53
C THR A 36 -7.15 6.71 -2.46
N LEU A 37 -7.39 5.52 -1.90
CA LEU A 37 -8.39 5.33 -0.85
C LEU A 37 -8.04 6.11 0.43
N SER A 38 -6.79 6.11 0.89
CA SER A 38 -6.37 6.88 2.07
C SER A 38 -6.61 8.36 1.87
N PHE A 39 -6.25 8.90 0.69
CA PHE A 39 -6.48 10.31 0.36
C PHE A 39 -7.99 10.66 0.33
N GLU A 40 -8.82 9.85 -0.31
CA GLU A 40 -10.27 10.09 -0.42
C GLU A 40 -11.01 10.03 0.92
N THR A 41 -10.50 9.27 1.88
CA THR A 41 -11.22 8.93 3.11
C THR A 41 -10.52 9.40 4.38
N ASN A 42 -9.39 10.10 4.23
CA ASN A 42 -8.48 10.44 5.34
C ASN A 42 -8.07 9.22 6.17
N ALA A 43 -8.00 8.04 5.54
CA ALA A 43 -7.69 6.80 6.24
C ALA A 43 -6.20 6.69 6.52
N ILE A 44 -5.85 6.19 7.70
CA ILE A 44 -4.49 5.75 7.99
C ILE A 44 -4.37 4.29 7.57
N ILE A 45 -3.53 4.02 6.56
CA ILE A 45 -3.30 2.68 6.02
C ILE A 45 -1.92 2.20 6.42
N LEU A 46 -1.87 1.05 7.10
CA LEU A 46 -0.64 0.35 7.47
C LEU A 46 -0.53 -0.92 6.66
N VAL A 47 0.60 -1.08 5.97
CA VAL A 47 0.86 -2.24 5.11
C VAL A 47 2.02 -3.05 5.68
N SER A 48 1.83 -4.36 5.86
CA SER A 48 2.91 -5.27 6.21
C SER A 48 3.61 -5.79 4.96
N ILE A 49 4.95 -5.79 5.00
CA ILE A 49 5.78 -6.26 3.89
C ILE A 49 6.97 -7.02 4.47
N ASN A 50 7.22 -8.23 3.98
CA ASN A 50 8.45 -8.95 4.28
C ASN A 50 9.58 -8.49 3.34
N PRO A 51 10.61 -7.77 3.83
CA PRO A 51 11.67 -7.23 2.97
C PRO A 51 12.50 -8.32 2.30
N GLY A 52 12.53 -9.56 2.81
CA GLY A 52 13.22 -10.68 2.17
C GLY A 52 12.56 -11.12 0.85
N LEU A 53 11.31 -10.73 0.60
CA LEU A 53 10.57 -11.07 -0.62
C LEU A 53 10.65 -9.96 -1.68
N PHE A 54 11.32 -8.84 -1.41
CA PHE A 54 11.47 -7.74 -2.36
C PHE A 54 12.94 -7.37 -2.50
N ASN A 55 13.37 -7.07 -3.72
CA ASN A 55 14.70 -6.51 -3.91
C ASN A 55 14.71 -5.00 -3.57
N LYS A 56 15.90 -4.41 -3.43
CA LYS A 56 16.06 -3.00 -3.08
C LYS A 56 15.32 -2.05 -4.03
N GLN A 57 15.33 -2.34 -5.34
CA GLN A 57 14.64 -1.50 -6.31
C GLN A 57 13.12 -1.56 -6.11
N GLN A 58 12.59 -2.76 -5.88
CA GLN A 58 11.16 -2.97 -5.64
C GLN A 58 10.68 -2.30 -4.34
N LEU A 59 11.50 -2.33 -3.28
CA LEU A 59 11.20 -1.61 -2.04
C LEU A 59 11.18 -0.09 -2.28
N ALA A 60 12.14 0.44 -3.05
CA ALA A 60 12.16 1.86 -3.41
C ALA A 60 10.95 2.26 -4.27
N ASP A 61 10.51 1.39 -5.18
CA ASP A 61 9.31 1.63 -5.99
C ASP A 61 8.04 1.68 -5.12
N ILE A 62 7.93 0.79 -4.12
CA ILE A 62 6.83 0.79 -3.15
C ILE A 62 6.86 2.07 -2.30
N GLU A 63 8.01 2.42 -1.75
CA GLU A 63 8.18 3.63 -0.94
C GLU A 63 7.80 4.89 -1.73
N LYS A 64 8.27 4.98 -2.98
CA LYS A 64 7.92 6.08 -3.87
C LYS A 64 6.42 6.17 -4.11
N GLU A 65 5.74 5.04 -4.30
CA GLU A 65 4.29 5.04 -4.53
C GLU A 65 3.53 5.48 -3.29
N MET A 66 3.99 5.09 -2.09
CA MET A 66 3.36 5.51 -0.82
C MET A 66 3.59 7.00 -0.51
N ILE A 67 4.79 7.53 -0.76
CA ILE A 67 5.13 8.95 -0.54
C ILE A 67 4.32 9.89 -1.47
N ARG A 68 3.96 9.41 -2.66
CA ARG A 68 3.34 10.23 -3.72
C ARG A 68 1.97 10.84 -3.35
N ALA A 69 1.26 10.32 -2.35
CA ALA A 69 -0.07 10.82 -1.96
C ALA A 69 -0.11 11.58 -0.63
N GLY A 70 1.04 11.96 -0.06
CA GLY A 70 1.09 13.06 0.90
C GLY A 70 1.74 12.72 2.23
N TYR A 71 2.95 13.26 2.41
CA TYR A 71 3.27 14.17 3.51
C TYR A 71 4.27 15.21 2.96
N PRO A 72 4.18 16.51 3.31
CA PRO A 72 5.35 17.40 3.26
C PRO A 72 6.47 16.90 4.19
#